data_AF-T0YET6-F1
#
_entry.id   AF-T0YET6-F1
#
_cell.length_a   1.000
_cell.length_b   1.000
_cell.length_c   1.000
_cell.angle_alpha   90.00
_cell.angle_beta   90.00
_cell.angle_gamma   90.00
#
_symmetry.space_group_name_H-M   'P 1'
#
loop_
_entity.id
_entity.type
_entity.pdbx_description
1 polymer ?
#
loop_
_entity_poly.entity_id
_entity_poly.type
_entity_poly.pdbx_seq_one_letter_code
_entity_poly.pdbx_strand_id
1 'polypeptide(L)'
;MQGRLRAVRVLLLYLALAFAWTGRTWAAPTTHLIGTPGFSDAPQLAWELAWVPYAVTHHLNPLFTHLINYPTGANLTWPIAPMPLALLGWPLSILAGPVVAYNVLLTLAIATAA
;
A
#
# COMPACT_ATOMS: atom_id res chain seq x y z
N MET A 1 -22.10 -26.15 -1.07
CA MET A 1 -20.98 -25.91 -2.04
C MET A 1 -21.28 -24.81 -3.06
N GLN A 2 -22.50 -24.72 -3.63
CA GLN A 2 -22.86 -23.71 -4.64
C GLN A 2 -22.68 -22.23 -4.20
N GLY A 3 -22.95 -21.89 -2.94
CA GLY A 3 -22.77 -20.52 -2.42
C GLY A 3 -21.31 -20.05 -2.44
N ARG A 4 -20.35 -20.93 -2.12
CA ARG A 4 -18.91 -20.60 -2.12
C ARG A 4 -18.41 -20.29 -3.54
N LEU A 5 -18.87 -21.06 -4.53
CA LEU A 5 -18.51 -20.83 -5.94
C LEU A 5 -19.03 -19.49 -6.47
N ARG A 6 -20.21 -19.06 -6.02
CA ARG A 6 -20.75 -17.73 -6.38
C ARG A 6 -19.90 -16.62 -5.77
N ALA A 7 -19.57 -16.71 -4.49
CA ALA A 7 -18.73 -15.73 -3.81
C ALA A 7 -17.35 -15.57 -4.49
N VAL A 8 -16.69 -16.69 -4.81
CA VAL A 8 -15.39 -16.66 -5.52
C VAL A 8 -15.52 -15.98 -6.88
N ARG A 9 -16.58 -16.26 -7.65
CA ARG A 9 -16.79 -15.62 -8.96
C ARG A 9 -17.00 -14.11 -8.84
N VAL A 10 -17.77 -13.68 -7.83
CA VAL A 10 -17.97 -12.24 -7.57
C VAL A 10 -16.64 -11.59 -7.19
N LEU A 11 -15.88 -12.19 -6.28
CA LEU A 11 -14.56 -11.67 -5.90
C LEU A 11 -13.61 -11.56 -7.11
N LEU A 12 -13.56 -12.57 -7.97
CA LEU A 12 -12.72 -12.53 -9.17
C LEU A 12 -13.18 -11.45 -10.16
N LEU A 13 -14.50 -11.23 -10.29
CA LEU A 13 -15.03 -10.16 -11.12
C LEU A 13 -14.63 -8.79 -10.57
N TYR A 14 -14.75 -8.58 -9.26
CA TYR A 14 -14.32 -7.34 -8.60
C TYR A 14 -12.81 -7.11 -8.72
N LEU A 15 -12.02 -8.17 -8.59
CA LEU A 15 -10.57 -8.10 -8.80
C LEU A 15 -10.23 -7.68 -10.23
N ALA A 16 -10.89 -8.29 -11.23
CA ALA A 16 -10.69 -7.92 -12.63
C ALA A 16 -11.09 -6.45 -12.90
N LEU A 17 -12.21 -5.98 -12.33
CA LEU A 17 -12.64 -4.60 -12.43
C LEU A 17 -11.65 -3.63 -11.74
N ALA A 18 -11.09 -4.01 -10.59
CA ALA A 18 -10.09 -3.21 -9.89
C ALA A 18 -8.81 -3.06 -10.72
N PHE A 19 -8.31 -4.15 -11.32
CA PHE A 19 -7.17 -4.10 -12.24
C PHE A 19 -7.47 -3.28 -13.50
N ALA A 20 -8.68 -3.41 -14.07
CA ALA A 20 -9.09 -2.62 -15.21
C ALA A 20 -9.13 -1.12 -14.89
N TRP A 21 -9.69 -0.74 -13.74
CA TRP A 21 -9.75 0.64 -13.27
C TRP A 21 -8.36 1.23 -13.03
N THR A 22 -7.48 0.45 -12.41
CA THR A 22 -6.11 0.85 -12.06
C THR A 22 -5.08 0.57 -13.17
N GLY A 23 -5.54 0.11 -14.35
CA GLY A 23 -4.69 -0.47 -15.39
C GLY A 23 -3.58 0.44 -15.91
N ARG A 24 -3.80 1.77 -15.91
CA ARG A 24 -2.77 2.75 -16.29
C ARG A 24 -1.56 2.72 -15.36
N THR A 25 -1.76 2.46 -14.07
CA THR A 25 -0.67 2.33 -13.10
C THR A 25 0.12 1.04 -13.35
N TRP A 26 -0.58 -0.04 -13.69
CA TRP A 26 0.05 -1.34 -13.99
C TRP A 26 0.89 -1.37 -15.26
N ALA A 27 0.79 -0.36 -16.13
CA ALA A 27 1.69 -0.20 -17.27
C ALA A 27 3.13 0.19 -16.85
N ALA A 28 3.30 0.83 -15.69
CA ALA A 28 4.60 1.17 -15.12
C ALA A 28 4.56 1.02 -13.58
N PRO A 29 4.45 -0.21 -13.07
CA PRO A 29 4.06 -0.48 -11.68
C PRO A 29 5.11 -0.09 -10.64
N THR A 30 6.36 0.15 -11.05
CA THR A 30 7.48 0.55 -10.18
C THR A 30 7.63 2.06 -10.04
N THR A 31 7.02 2.85 -10.94
CA THR A 31 7.18 4.32 -10.99
C THR A 31 5.86 5.06 -10.87
N HIS A 32 4.73 4.42 -11.18
CA HIS A 32 3.41 5.00 -11.03
C HIS A 32 2.76 4.55 -9.74
N LEU A 33 2.09 5.47 -9.04
CA LEU A 33 1.25 5.17 -7.90
C LEU A 33 -0.23 5.33 -8.29
N ILE A 34 -1.10 4.45 -7.82
CA ILE A 34 -2.55 4.66 -7.95
C ILE A 34 -2.93 5.88 -7.10
N GLY A 35 -3.52 6.91 -7.70
CA GLY A 35 -3.89 8.14 -7.01
C GLY A 35 -3.93 9.32 -7.97
N THR A 36 -4.20 10.50 -7.42
CA THR A 36 -4.23 11.74 -8.21
C THR A 36 -2.82 12.30 -8.35
N PRO A 37 -2.28 12.48 -9.58
CA PRO A 37 -0.98 13.09 -9.78
C PRO A 37 -0.89 14.48 -9.13
N GLY A 38 0.23 14.78 -8.47
CA GLY A 38 0.46 16.06 -7.80
C GLY A 38 -0.05 16.16 -6.36
N PHE A 39 -0.75 15.14 -5.85
CA PHE A 39 -1.16 15.04 -4.45
C PHE A 39 -0.16 14.20 -3.64
N SER A 40 -0.05 14.49 -2.34
CA SER A 40 0.95 13.89 -1.45
C SER A 40 0.55 12.55 -0.83
N ASP A 41 -0.73 12.19 -0.84
CA ASP A 41 -1.23 11.05 -0.05
C ASP A 41 -0.66 9.70 -0.52
N ALA A 42 -0.64 9.45 -1.83
CA ALA A 42 -0.09 8.23 -2.40
C ALA A 42 1.42 8.05 -2.14
N PRO A 43 2.29 9.06 -2.42
CA PRO A 43 3.70 8.93 -2.10
C PRO A 43 3.98 8.86 -0.59
N GLN A 44 3.19 9.55 0.25
CA GLN A 44 3.27 9.44 1.71
C GLN A 44 2.99 8.00 2.18
N LEU A 45 1.91 7.39 1.70
CA LEU A 45 1.57 5.99 2.01
C LEU A 45 2.64 5.00 1.55
N ALA A 46 3.15 5.17 0.33
CA ALA A 46 4.23 4.32 -0.17
C ALA A 46 5.51 4.45 0.67
N TRP A 47 5.83 5.66 1.14
CA TRP A 47 6.95 5.91 2.05
C TRP A 47 6.73 5.22 3.40
N GLU A 48 5.52 5.32 3.98
CA GLU A 48 5.18 4.69 5.26
C GLU A 48 5.26 3.15 5.21
N LEU A 49 4.83 2.55 4.09
CA LEU A 49 4.99 1.11 3.85
C LEU A 49 6.46 0.68 3.79
N ALA A 50 7.36 1.56 3.32
CA ALA A 50 8.80 1.32 3.32
C ALA A 50 9.44 1.59 4.68
N TRP A 51 8.89 2.52 5.47
CA TRP A 51 9.46 2.92 6.75
C TRP A 51 9.45 1.80 7.79
N VAL A 52 8.33 1.09 7.97
CA VAL A 52 8.25 0.03 8.99
C VAL A 52 9.31 -1.06 8.81
N PRO A 53 9.45 -1.71 7.63
CA PRO A 53 10.50 -2.71 7.45
C PRO A 53 11.91 -2.13 7.60
N TYR A 54 12.13 -0.88 7.15
CA TYR A 54 13.40 -0.19 7.34
C TYR A 54 13.71 0.06 8.82
N ALA A 55 12.75 0.61 9.58
CA ALA A 55 12.91 0.92 10.99
C ALA A 55 13.17 -0.34 11.82
N VAL A 56 12.43 -1.42 11.57
CA VAL A 56 12.61 -2.69 12.25
C VAL A 56 14.00 -3.29 11.96
N THR A 57 14.43 -3.28 10.70
CA THR A 57 15.75 -3.84 10.31
C THR A 57 16.94 -2.99 10.78
N HIS A 58 16.73 -1.70 11.04
CA HIS A 58 17.77 -0.77 11.52
C HIS A 58 17.66 -0.45 13.02
N HIS A 59 16.82 -1.17 13.77
CA HIS A 59 16.60 -0.95 15.20
C HIS A 59 16.15 0.49 15.56
N LEU A 60 15.37 1.10 14.68
CA LEU A 60 14.76 2.42 14.88
C LEU A 60 13.31 2.27 15.38
N ASN A 61 12.72 3.37 15.86
CA ASN A 61 11.33 3.37 16.28
C ASN A 61 10.38 3.36 15.06
N PRO A 62 9.60 2.29 14.79
CA PRO A 62 8.70 2.26 13.64
C PRO A 62 7.51 3.23 13.77
N LEU A 63 7.27 3.77 14.95
CA LEU A 63 6.16 4.69 15.26
C LEU A 63 6.56 6.17 15.23
N PHE A 64 7.85 6.49 15.09
CA PHE A 64 8.32 7.87 15.11
C PHE A 64 9.57 8.04 14.27
N THR A 65 9.66 9.14 13.53
CA THR A 65 10.81 9.43 12.67
C THR A 65 11.17 10.92 12.65
N HIS A 66 12.46 11.22 12.56
CA HIS A 66 12.96 12.58 12.28
C HIS A 66 13.18 12.83 10.79
N LEU A 67 12.93 11.83 9.93
CA LEU A 67 13.06 11.96 8.48
C LEU A 67 11.93 12.78 7.86
N ILE A 68 10.84 12.98 8.61
CA ILE A 68 9.72 13.85 8.26
C ILE A 68 9.69 14.99 9.28
N ASN A 69 9.44 16.22 8.81
CA ASN A 69 9.30 17.41 9.65
C ASN A 69 10.52 17.66 10.57
N TYR A 70 11.74 17.52 10.05
CA TYR A 70 12.96 17.84 10.80
C TYR A 70 12.97 19.32 11.25
N PRO A 71 13.40 19.66 12.49
CA PRO A 71 13.92 18.76 13.52
C PRO A 71 12.85 18.11 14.41
N THR A 72 11.62 18.62 14.38
CA THR A 72 10.52 18.20 15.27
C THR A 72 10.14 16.73 15.13
N GLY A 73 10.31 16.14 13.96
CA GLY A 73 9.91 14.77 13.67
C GLY A 73 8.41 14.61 13.43
N ALA A 74 8.00 13.37 13.15
CA ALA A 74 6.61 13.00 12.92
C ALA A 74 6.24 11.75 13.72
N ASN A 75 5.09 11.82 14.39
CA ASN A 75 4.46 10.66 15.01
C ASN A 75 3.63 9.91 13.95
N LEU A 76 3.99 8.65 13.71
CA LEU A 76 3.36 7.78 12.72
C LEU A 76 2.23 6.92 13.32
N THR A 77 1.84 7.16 14.58
CA THR A 77 0.62 6.58 15.17
C THR A 77 -0.64 7.36 14.76
N TRP A 78 -0.50 8.54 14.15
CA TRP A 78 -1.59 9.45 13.81
C TRP A 78 -1.66 9.68 12.30
N PRO A 79 -2.88 9.83 11.76
CA PRO A 79 -3.37 8.97 10.71
C PRO A 79 -2.70 9.23 9.34
N ILE A 80 -2.12 8.17 8.78
CA ILE A 80 -2.33 7.63 7.43
C ILE A 80 -1.81 6.18 7.54
N ALA A 81 -2.37 5.28 6.75
CA ALA A 81 -2.69 3.91 7.16
C ALA A 81 -1.50 3.07 7.69
N PRO A 82 -1.77 2.21 8.69
CA PRO A 82 -0.87 1.98 9.82
C PRO A 82 0.01 0.75 9.63
N MET A 83 0.90 0.54 10.60
CA MET A 83 1.78 -0.61 10.78
C MET A 83 1.24 -1.96 10.26
N PRO A 84 -0.05 -2.35 10.44
CA PRO A 84 -0.59 -3.58 9.86
C PRO A 84 -0.48 -3.67 8.33
N LEU A 85 -0.76 -2.59 7.59
CA LEU A 85 -0.61 -2.57 6.13
C LEU A 85 0.86 -2.64 5.74
N ALA A 86 1.74 -1.98 6.49
CA ALA A 86 3.17 -2.08 6.26
C ALA A 86 3.71 -3.49 6.51
N LEU A 87 3.19 -4.20 7.52
CA LEU A 87 3.50 -5.61 7.76
C LEU A 87 2.98 -6.52 6.64
N LEU A 88 1.75 -6.29 6.17
CA LEU A 88 1.18 -7.03 5.03
C LEU A 88 1.93 -6.76 3.72
N GLY A 89 2.31 -5.50 3.50
CA GLY A 89 3.06 -5.05 2.33
C GLY A 89 4.53 -5.42 2.39
N TRP A 90 5.09 -5.72 3.57
CA TRP A 90 6.52 -5.95 3.77
C TRP A 90 7.13 -6.94 2.76
N PRO A 91 6.60 -8.16 2.56
CA PRO A 91 7.19 -9.10 1.62
C PRO A 91 7.26 -8.52 0.20
N LEU A 92 6.21 -7.80 -0.23
CA LEU A 92 6.16 -7.14 -1.53
C LEU A 92 7.11 -5.95 -1.60
N SER A 93 7.24 -5.18 -0.53
CA SER A 93 8.16 -4.03 -0.46
C SER A 93 9.61 -4.47 -0.62
N ILE A 94 10.01 -5.63 -0.08
CA ILE A 94 11.36 -6.19 -0.28
C ILE A 94 11.52 -6.76 -1.69
N LEU A 95 10.52 -7.50 -2.19
CA LEU A 95 10.65 -8.23 -3.46
C LEU A 95 10.50 -7.35 -4.70
N ALA A 96 9.63 -6.34 -4.65
CA ALA A 96 9.24 -5.53 -5.80
C ALA A 96 9.27 -4.01 -5.53
N GLY A 97 9.63 -3.60 -4.32
CA GLY A 97 9.67 -2.21 -3.90
C GLY A 97 8.35 -1.68 -3.34
N PRO A 98 8.40 -0.57 -2.58
CA PRO A 98 7.23 -0.04 -1.88
C PRO A 98 6.15 0.51 -2.81
N VAL A 99 6.51 0.98 -4.01
CA VAL A 99 5.54 1.46 -5.03
C VAL A 99 4.65 0.31 -5.50
N VAL A 100 5.25 -0.84 -5.81
CA VAL A 100 4.49 -2.03 -6.21
C VAL A 100 3.64 -2.54 -5.05
N ALA A 101 4.21 -2.61 -3.84
CA ALA A 101 3.48 -3.03 -2.64
C ALA A 101 2.24 -2.16 -2.39
N TYR A 102 2.38 -0.84 -2.47
CA TYR A 102 1.28 0.11 -2.40
C TYR A 102 0.20 -0.17 -3.45
N ASN A 103 0.59 -0.30 -4.72
CA ASN A 103 -0.34 -0.53 -5.82
C ASN A 103 -1.11 -1.85 -5.67
N VAL A 104 -0.44 -2.92 -5.22
CA VAL A 104 -1.08 -4.20 -4.90
C VAL A 104 -2.11 -4.03 -3.78
N LEU A 105 -1.71 -3.44 -2.65
CA LEU A 105 -2.60 -3.26 -1.50
C LEU A 105 -3.82 -2.42 -1.85
N LEU A 106 -3.64 -1.34 -2.63
CA LEU A 106 -4.75 -0.48 -3.02
C LEU A 106 -5.69 -1.16 -4.03
N THR A 107 -5.14 -1.92 -4.98
CA THR A 107 -5.95 -2.71 -5.93
C THR A 107 -6.76 -3.78 -5.21
N LEU A 108 -6.15 -4.46 -4.23
CA LEU A 108 -6.85 -5.42 -3.38
C LEU A 108 -7.93 -4.74 -2.54
N ALA A 109 -7.64 -3.57 -1.95
CA ALA A 109 -8.62 -2.82 -1.17
C ALA A 109 -9.88 -2.49 -2.00
N ILE A 110 -9.70 -2.08 -3.26
CA ILE A 110 -10.82 -1.86 -4.20
C ILE A 110 -11.57 -3.16 -4.47
N ALA A 111 -10.86 -4.26 -4.73
CA ALA A 111 -11.47 -5.55 -5.03
C ALA A 111 -12.25 -6.16 -3.84
N THR A 112 -11.83 -5.87 -2.61
CA THR A 112 -12.44 -6.38 -1.38
C THR A 112 -13.43 -5.42 -0.72
N ALA A 113 -13.78 -4.30 -1.36
CA ALA A 113 -14.64 -3.27 -0.77
C ALA A 113 -16.14 -3.65 -0.68
N ALA A 114 -16.54 -4.80 -1.23
CA ALA A 114 -17.93 -5.26 -1.34
C ALA A 114 -18.33 -6.30 -0.28
#